data_AF-A0A942AJ11-F1
#
_entry.id   AF-A0A942AJ11-F1
#
_cell.length_a   1.000
_cell.length_b   1.000
_cell.length_c   1.000
_cell.angle_alpha   90.00
_cell.angle_beta   90.00
_cell.angle_gamma   90.00
#
_symmetry.space_group_name_H-M   'P 1'
#
loop_
_entity.id
_entity.type
_entity.pdbx_description
1 polymer ?
#
loop_
_entity_poly.entity_id
_entity_poly.type
_entity_poly.pdbx_seq_one_letter_code
_entity_poly.pdbx_strand_id
1 'polypeptide(L)'
;MKEKTSDGQIIIVLTEHPVLGILLIPYIAERLSDNTLQLVEQAFHASAEAMSRMSEAERQAIDIASHYTEKYLMGVYSREKTVSRFLHKLSEDPERIKNNVRPFIEKKLQEMLTLIREKKLALYQKQGGSKLLYAHHAYHVHPHDAEVRFMFQVDENTFRYQLQCYYKGEPFSLSEQKPVNVLTSMPATLSLGMELYFFPNIESSRLLPFTKKEVISVTTSETEKYIDNILIPIARYHEIKTEGLNLIEKKQNCEAMLIIENTIYNKQLLQLSFRYGDQTFTPDSNTGMKRIIYRNESGEICCFRRNANAEKRAIHFLTNAGLQRISDSHFQLSPDIPERTLSEWISNHRKILQQSFILSGNMGSTPYCLDEIRIEQSCDDNPDWFELHITVVIGGLRIPFTRFRKHILEEKREFLLPDGRMILLPEEWFSKYTNMLEMGVQTEKG
;
A
#
# COMPACT_ATOMS: atom_id res chain seq x y z
N MET A 1 -40.40 -30.25 -25.08
CA MET A 1 -39.76 -29.09 -24.44
C MET A 1 -40.63 -28.67 -23.26
N LYS A 2 -40.17 -28.92 -22.04
CA LYS A 2 -40.69 -28.25 -20.85
C LYS A 2 -39.57 -27.32 -20.39
N GLU A 3 -39.76 -26.02 -20.52
CA GLU A 3 -38.99 -25.04 -19.76
C GLU A 3 -39.26 -25.33 -18.29
N LYS A 4 -38.36 -26.08 -17.65
CA LYS A 4 -38.22 -25.99 -16.21
C LYS A 4 -37.55 -24.64 -15.98
N THR A 5 -38.34 -23.65 -15.57
CA THR A 5 -37.83 -22.50 -14.84
C THR A 5 -37.20 -23.04 -13.56
N SER A 6 -35.91 -23.37 -13.62
CA SER A 6 -35.17 -23.74 -12.43
C SER A 6 -34.75 -22.47 -11.71
N ASP A 7 -35.13 -22.41 -10.44
CA ASP A 7 -34.66 -21.43 -9.45
C ASP A 7 -33.19 -21.76 -9.14
N GLY A 8 -32.32 -21.58 -10.14
CA GLY A 8 -30.90 -21.83 -10.01
C GLY A 8 -30.26 -20.76 -9.13
N GLN A 9 -29.63 -21.17 -8.04
CA GLN A 9 -28.83 -20.29 -7.19
C GLN A 9 -27.38 -20.27 -7.65
N ILE A 10 -26.68 -19.13 -7.49
CA ILE A 10 -25.25 -19.07 -7.78
C ILE A 10 -24.47 -19.56 -6.57
N ILE A 11 -23.55 -20.48 -6.82
CA ILE A 11 -22.56 -20.94 -5.84
C ILE A 11 -21.16 -20.82 -6.40
N ILE A 12 -20.17 -20.62 -5.53
CA ILE A 12 -18.76 -20.63 -5.91
C ILE A 12 -18.21 -22.03 -5.68
N VAL A 13 -17.44 -22.51 -6.66
CA VAL A 13 -16.88 -23.85 -6.65
C VAL A 13 -15.38 -23.78 -6.80
N LEU A 14 -14.66 -24.28 -5.80
CA LEU A 14 -13.22 -24.48 -5.88
C LEU A 14 -12.93 -25.63 -6.84
N THR A 15 -12.19 -25.31 -7.91
CA THR A 15 -11.81 -26.25 -8.96
C THR A 15 -10.30 -26.20 -9.14
N GLU A 16 -9.66 -27.37 -9.28
CA GLU A 16 -8.25 -27.47 -9.62
C GLU A 16 -8.08 -27.60 -11.13
N HIS A 17 -7.54 -26.56 -11.75
CA HIS A 17 -7.24 -26.54 -13.18
C HIS A 17 -5.82 -27.09 -13.40
N PRO A 18 -5.59 -27.99 -14.37
CA PRO A 18 -4.31 -28.68 -14.56
C PRO A 18 -3.11 -27.75 -14.82
N VAL A 19 -3.32 -26.64 -15.56
CA VAL A 19 -2.27 -25.64 -15.84
C VAL A 19 -2.30 -24.42 -14.90
N LEU A 20 -3.48 -23.87 -14.62
CA LEU A 20 -3.65 -22.61 -13.88
C LEU A 20 -3.71 -22.78 -12.34
N GLY A 21 -3.78 -24.03 -11.86
CA GLY A 21 -3.93 -24.36 -10.45
C GLY A 21 -5.34 -24.13 -9.94
N ILE A 22 -5.47 -23.81 -8.64
CA ILE A 22 -6.76 -23.58 -8.00
C ILE A 22 -7.44 -22.32 -8.53
N LEU A 23 -8.72 -22.45 -8.89
CA LEU A 23 -9.63 -21.39 -9.32
C LEU A 23 -10.96 -21.46 -8.56
N LEU A 24 -11.62 -20.32 -8.43
CA LEU A 24 -12.94 -20.19 -7.79
C LEU A 24 -13.98 -19.88 -8.88
N ILE A 25 -14.79 -20.87 -9.27
CA ILE A 25 -15.65 -20.74 -10.44
C ILE A 25 -17.11 -20.61 -10.00
N PRO A 26 -17.84 -19.56 -10.41
CA PRO A 26 -19.27 -19.46 -10.15
C PRO A 26 -20.05 -20.43 -11.05
N TYR A 27 -20.95 -21.17 -10.43
CA TYR A 27 -21.87 -22.10 -11.10
C TYR A 27 -23.31 -21.76 -10.77
N ILE A 28 -24.19 -22.02 -11.73
CA ILE A 28 -25.63 -22.12 -11.50
C ILE A 28 -25.88 -23.54 -10.96
N ALA A 29 -26.47 -23.62 -9.77
CA ALA A 29 -26.80 -24.87 -9.11
C ALA A 29 -28.28 -24.95 -8.75
N GLU A 30 -28.87 -26.13 -8.95
CA GLU A 30 -30.24 -26.43 -8.57
C GLU A 30 -30.25 -27.20 -7.25
N ARG A 31 -31.15 -26.82 -6.34
CA ARG A 31 -31.37 -27.59 -5.10
C ARG A 31 -32.36 -28.71 -5.35
N LEU A 32 -31.95 -29.94 -5.06
CA LEU A 32 -32.78 -31.13 -5.16
C LEU A 32 -33.63 -31.32 -3.88
N SER A 33 -34.60 -32.23 -3.94
CA SER A 33 -35.55 -32.51 -2.85
C SER A 33 -34.91 -33.01 -1.55
N ASP A 34 -33.71 -33.57 -1.64
CA ASP A 34 -32.90 -34.07 -0.51
C ASP A 34 -31.91 -33.01 0.02
N ASN A 35 -32.08 -31.75 -0.37
CA ASN A 35 -31.17 -30.61 -0.08
C ASN A 35 -29.77 -30.73 -0.70
N THR A 36 -29.50 -31.70 -1.57
CA THR A 36 -28.25 -31.73 -2.35
C THR A 36 -28.30 -30.69 -3.46
N LEU A 37 -27.12 -30.21 -3.89
CA LEU A 37 -27.00 -29.25 -4.98
C LEU A 37 -26.49 -29.95 -6.23
N GLN A 38 -27.14 -29.73 -7.36
CA GLN A 38 -26.70 -30.21 -8.66
C GLN A 38 -26.15 -29.04 -9.48
N LEU A 39 -24.88 -29.14 -9.87
CA LEU A 39 -24.23 -28.21 -10.79
C LEU A 39 -24.85 -28.34 -12.19
N VAL A 40 -25.45 -27.27 -12.68
CA VAL A 40 -26.05 -27.20 -14.01
C VAL A 40 -24.97 -26.79 -15.03
N GLU A 41 -24.48 -25.56 -14.89
CA GLU A 41 -23.48 -24.97 -15.78
C GLU A 41 -22.68 -23.86 -15.09
N GLN A 42 -21.57 -23.45 -15.72
CA GLN A 42 -20.80 -22.29 -15.27
C GLN A 42 -21.56 -21.00 -15.56
N ALA A 43 -21.56 -20.07 -14.60
CA ALA A 43 -22.37 -18.87 -14.67
C ALA A 43 -21.88 -17.81 -15.69
N PHE A 44 -20.76 -18.05 -16.38
CA PHE A 44 -20.22 -17.14 -17.41
C PHE A 44 -21.14 -16.92 -18.61
N HIS A 45 -22.10 -17.82 -18.84
CA HIS A 45 -23.05 -17.77 -19.96
C HIS A 45 -24.48 -17.46 -19.51
N ALA A 46 -24.66 -16.96 -18.28
CA ALA A 46 -25.97 -16.61 -17.76
C ALA A 46 -26.68 -15.62 -18.70
N SER A 47 -27.95 -15.88 -19.03
CA SER A 47 -28.77 -15.00 -19.85
C SER A 47 -29.00 -13.65 -19.17
N ALA A 48 -29.35 -12.61 -19.94
CA ALA A 48 -29.69 -11.30 -19.38
C ALA A 48 -30.84 -11.37 -18.35
N GLU A 49 -31.79 -12.29 -18.55
CA GLU A 49 -32.87 -12.56 -17.62
C GLU A 49 -32.42 -13.28 -16.35
N ALA A 50 -31.44 -14.18 -16.43
CA ALA A 50 -30.84 -14.79 -15.25
C ALA A 50 -30.02 -13.77 -14.46
N MET A 51 -29.23 -12.94 -15.14
CA MET A 51 -28.42 -11.88 -14.54
C MET A 51 -29.27 -10.82 -13.83
N SER A 52 -30.48 -10.52 -14.30
CA SER A 52 -31.36 -9.53 -13.65
C SER A 52 -31.98 -10.03 -12.33
N ARG A 53 -32.03 -11.35 -12.14
CA ARG A 53 -32.51 -11.99 -10.90
C ARG A 53 -31.41 -12.20 -9.86
N MET A 54 -30.15 -12.04 -10.25
CA MET A 54 -28.98 -12.21 -9.37
C MET A 54 -28.76 -11.00 -8.48
N SER A 55 -28.28 -11.26 -7.26
CA SER A 55 -27.76 -10.22 -6.37
C SER A 55 -26.55 -9.50 -6.99
N GLU A 56 -26.22 -8.33 -6.47
CA GLU A 56 -25.01 -7.61 -6.86
C GLU A 56 -23.75 -8.45 -6.59
N ALA A 57 -23.70 -9.16 -5.46
CA ALA A 57 -22.56 -9.99 -5.09
C ALA A 57 -22.35 -11.15 -6.07
N GLU A 58 -23.42 -11.81 -6.51
CA GLU A 58 -23.32 -12.90 -7.49
C GLU A 58 -22.83 -12.39 -8.84
N ARG A 59 -23.32 -11.22 -9.29
CA ARG A 59 -22.85 -10.58 -10.53
C ARG A 59 -21.38 -10.17 -10.45
N GLN A 60 -20.95 -9.62 -9.32
CA GLN A 60 -19.55 -9.30 -9.06
C GLN A 60 -18.68 -10.56 -9.06
N ALA A 61 -19.14 -11.66 -8.48
CA ALA A 61 -18.40 -12.92 -8.50
C ALA A 61 -18.20 -13.44 -9.94
N ILE A 62 -19.23 -13.37 -10.78
CA ILE A 62 -19.14 -13.72 -12.21
C ILE A 62 -18.13 -12.82 -12.93
N ASP A 63 -18.20 -11.51 -12.71
CA ASP A 63 -17.27 -10.55 -13.29
C ASP A 63 -15.82 -10.84 -12.89
N ILE A 64 -15.54 -10.97 -11.59
CA ILE A 64 -14.20 -11.31 -11.09
C ILE A 64 -13.69 -12.61 -11.74
N ALA A 65 -14.53 -13.64 -11.78
CA ALA A 65 -14.14 -14.93 -12.35
C ALA A 65 -13.90 -14.91 -13.86
N SER A 66 -14.58 -14.02 -14.59
CA SER A 66 -14.39 -13.88 -16.04
C SER A 66 -12.94 -13.53 -16.42
N HIS A 67 -12.23 -12.82 -15.54
CA HIS A 67 -10.86 -12.35 -15.71
C HIS A 67 -9.80 -13.46 -15.61
N TYR A 68 -10.14 -14.65 -15.11
CA TYR A 68 -9.22 -15.80 -15.11
C TYR A 68 -9.77 -17.01 -15.85
N THR A 69 -10.72 -16.78 -16.76
CA THR A 69 -11.08 -17.77 -17.78
C THR A 69 -9.90 -17.99 -18.73
N GLU A 70 -9.79 -19.21 -19.26
CA GLU A 70 -8.71 -19.58 -20.19
C GLU A 70 -8.67 -18.65 -21.41
N LYS A 71 -9.85 -18.24 -21.92
CA LYS A 71 -9.99 -17.31 -23.06
C LYS A 71 -9.52 -15.91 -22.73
N TYR A 72 -9.87 -15.37 -21.55
CA TYR A 72 -9.41 -14.05 -21.12
C TYR A 72 -7.89 -14.03 -20.96
N LEU A 73 -7.34 -15.01 -20.24
CA LEU A 73 -5.90 -15.10 -20.00
C LEU A 73 -5.12 -15.29 -21.31
N MET A 74 -5.65 -16.06 -22.27
CA MET A 74 -5.05 -16.17 -23.60
C MET A 74 -4.97 -14.80 -24.29
N GLY A 75 -6.03 -13.99 -24.23
CA GLY A 75 -6.06 -12.67 -24.86
C GLY A 75 -5.09 -11.66 -24.24
N VAL A 76 -4.83 -11.76 -22.94
CA VAL A 76 -3.91 -10.87 -22.22
C VAL A 76 -2.45 -11.33 -22.35
N TYR A 77 -2.20 -12.63 -22.21
CA TYR A 77 -0.84 -13.17 -22.06
C TYR A 77 -0.30 -13.86 -23.31
N SER A 78 -1.06 -13.97 -24.39
CA SER A 78 -0.65 -14.73 -25.57
C SER A 78 -1.18 -14.15 -26.88
N ARG A 79 -0.53 -14.54 -27.98
CA ARG A 79 -0.97 -14.27 -29.36
C ARG A 79 -1.50 -15.53 -30.05
N GLU A 80 -1.63 -16.63 -29.31
CA GLU A 80 -2.14 -17.89 -29.85
C GLU A 80 -3.61 -17.77 -30.27
N LYS A 81 -3.98 -18.48 -31.33
CA LYS A 81 -5.33 -18.45 -31.89
C LYS A 81 -6.31 -19.38 -31.17
N THR A 82 -5.80 -20.34 -30.40
CA THR A 82 -6.60 -21.39 -29.74
C THR A 82 -6.16 -21.59 -28.29
N VAL A 83 -7.12 -21.79 -27.40
CA VAL A 83 -6.89 -21.99 -25.97
C VAL A 83 -6.02 -23.22 -25.69
N SER A 84 -6.24 -24.33 -26.38
CA SER A 84 -5.44 -25.56 -26.22
C SER A 84 -3.94 -25.32 -26.44
N ARG A 85 -3.57 -24.63 -27.53
CA ARG A 85 -2.16 -24.29 -27.82
C ARG A 85 -1.57 -23.32 -26.80
N PHE A 86 -2.36 -22.38 -26.31
CA PHE A 86 -1.95 -21.48 -25.24
C PHE A 86 -1.65 -22.24 -23.94
N LEU A 87 -2.57 -23.12 -23.51
CA LEU A 87 -2.40 -23.93 -22.30
C LEU A 87 -1.22 -24.89 -22.42
N HIS A 88 -1.01 -25.52 -23.58
CA HIS A 88 0.15 -26.38 -23.82
C HIS A 88 1.47 -25.62 -23.66
N LYS A 89 1.60 -24.45 -24.30
CA LYS A 89 2.80 -23.62 -24.18
C LYS A 89 3.03 -23.12 -22.76
N LEU A 90 1.96 -22.77 -22.04
CA LEU A 90 2.06 -22.41 -20.63
C LEU A 90 2.54 -23.61 -19.79
N SER A 91 2.03 -24.81 -20.04
CA SER A 91 2.46 -26.00 -19.30
C SER A 91 3.93 -26.37 -19.50
N GLU A 92 4.51 -25.97 -20.64
CA GLU A 92 5.95 -26.12 -20.95
C GLU A 92 6.82 -25.01 -20.33
N ASP A 93 6.22 -23.94 -19.78
CA ASP A 93 6.93 -22.78 -19.22
C ASP A 93 6.42 -22.43 -17.79
N PRO A 94 6.84 -23.20 -16.77
CA PRO A 94 6.38 -23.01 -15.39
C PRO A 94 6.75 -21.64 -14.80
N GLU A 95 7.89 -21.07 -15.18
CA GLU A 95 8.34 -19.76 -14.68
C GLU A 95 7.46 -18.64 -15.20
N ARG A 96 7.02 -18.70 -16.46
CA ARG A 96 6.04 -17.74 -16.98
C ARG A 96 4.70 -17.84 -16.28
N ILE A 97 4.21 -19.05 -15.97
CA ILE A 97 3.00 -19.19 -15.16
C ILE A 97 3.21 -18.52 -13.81
N LYS A 98 4.26 -18.91 -13.09
CA LYS A 98 4.53 -18.47 -11.72
C LYS A 98 4.74 -16.97 -11.60
N ASN A 99 5.48 -16.36 -12.52
CA ASN A 99 5.93 -14.97 -12.39
C ASN A 99 5.01 -13.97 -13.11
N ASN A 100 4.27 -14.38 -14.14
CA ASN A 100 3.49 -13.45 -14.97
C ASN A 100 1.98 -13.67 -14.88
N VAL A 101 1.52 -14.93 -14.92
CA VAL A 101 0.09 -15.27 -14.98
C VAL A 101 -0.52 -15.45 -13.60
N ARG A 102 0.13 -16.25 -12.75
CA ARG A 102 -0.36 -16.58 -11.40
C ARG A 102 -0.54 -15.35 -10.50
N PRO A 103 0.34 -14.33 -10.49
CA PRO A 103 0.14 -13.16 -9.64
C PRO A 103 -1.15 -12.39 -9.99
N PHE A 104 -1.50 -12.33 -11.27
CA PHE A 104 -2.76 -11.71 -11.71
C PHE A 104 -3.98 -12.54 -11.28
N ILE A 105 -3.92 -13.87 -11.46
CA ILE A 105 -4.96 -14.78 -10.98
C ILE A 105 -5.13 -14.62 -9.47
N GLU A 106 -4.05 -14.62 -8.69
CA GLU A 106 -4.13 -14.48 -7.23
C GLU A 106 -4.73 -13.15 -6.80
N LYS A 107 -4.43 -12.04 -7.48
CA LYS A 107 -5.09 -10.75 -7.23
C LYS A 107 -6.61 -10.85 -7.40
N LYS A 108 -7.07 -11.52 -8.46
CA LYS A 108 -8.51 -11.77 -8.68
C LYS A 108 -9.12 -12.79 -7.73
N LEU A 109 -8.36 -13.80 -7.31
CA LEU A 109 -8.79 -14.72 -6.26
C LEU A 109 -8.95 -14.01 -4.92
N GLN A 110 -8.09 -13.05 -4.58
CA GLN A 110 -8.23 -12.23 -3.39
C GLN A 110 -9.51 -11.39 -3.42
N GLU A 111 -9.78 -10.72 -4.54
CA GLU A 111 -11.05 -9.99 -4.75
C GLU A 111 -12.27 -10.92 -4.54
N MET A 112 -12.23 -12.12 -5.14
CA MET A 112 -13.29 -13.14 -4.98
C MET A 112 -13.44 -13.61 -3.53
N LEU A 113 -12.33 -13.89 -2.85
CA LEU A 113 -12.33 -14.38 -1.48
C LEU A 113 -12.85 -13.33 -0.49
N THR A 114 -12.50 -12.06 -0.67
CA THR A 114 -13.07 -10.95 0.09
C THR A 114 -14.58 -10.89 -0.13
N LEU A 115 -15.04 -10.99 -1.38
CA LEU A 115 -16.47 -10.99 -1.70
C LEU A 115 -17.22 -12.17 -1.07
N ILE A 116 -16.65 -13.38 -1.14
CA ILE A 116 -17.20 -14.58 -0.50
C ILE A 116 -17.34 -14.37 1.01
N ARG A 117 -16.31 -13.83 1.65
CA ARG A 117 -16.27 -13.62 3.10
C ARG A 117 -17.25 -12.53 3.57
N GLU A 118 -17.31 -11.40 2.89
CA GLU A 118 -18.16 -10.26 3.26
C GLU A 118 -19.64 -10.53 2.98
N LYS A 119 -19.95 -11.12 1.81
CA LYS A 119 -21.32 -11.36 1.36
C LYS A 119 -21.82 -12.76 1.71
N LYS A 120 -20.97 -13.59 2.34
CA LYS A 120 -21.27 -14.98 2.74
C LYS A 120 -21.75 -15.84 1.57
N LEU A 121 -21.10 -15.69 0.42
CA LEU A 121 -21.39 -16.52 -0.75
C LEU A 121 -21.04 -17.98 -0.46
N ALA A 122 -21.87 -18.91 -0.92
CA ALA A 122 -21.64 -20.32 -0.66
C ALA A 122 -20.44 -20.83 -1.48
N LEU A 123 -19.46 -21.44 -0.80
CA LEU A 123 -18.24 -21.98 -1.39
C LEU A 123 -18.21 -23.50 -1.22
N TYR A 124 -18.02 -24.24 -2.31
CA TYR A 124 -18.00 -25.70 -2.31
C TYR A 124 -16.74 -26.26 -2.95
N GLN A 125 -16.32 -27.45 -2.50
CA GLN A 125 -15.34 -28.26 -3.20
C GLN A 125 -16.01 -29.13 -4.27
N LYS A 126 -15.51 -29.06 -5.50
CA LYS A 126 -15.95 -30.00 -6.55
C LYS A 126 -15.23 -31.33 -6.41
N GLN A 127 -15.98 -32.43 -6.33
CA GLN A 127 -15.42 -33.76 -6.50
C GLN A 127 -15.28 -34.11 -7.99
N GLY A 128 -14.19 -34.78 -8.36
CA GLY A 128 -13.94 -35.21 -9.74
C GLY A 128 -15.09 -36.03 -10.31
N GLY A 129 -15.60 -35.65 -11.49
CA GLY A 129 -16.63 -36.39 -12.21
C GLY A 129 -18.07 -36.25 -11.70
N SER A 130 -18.28 -35.71 -10.49
CA SER A 130 -19.63 -35.51 -9.94
C SER A 130 -20.15 -34.10 -10.19
N LYS A 131 -21.44 -34.00 -10.56
CA LYS A 131 -22.19 -32.75 -10.56
C LYS A 131 -22.95 -32.51 -9.25
N LEU A 132 -22.97 -33.48 -8.34
CA LEU A 132 -23.68 -33.39 -7.07
C LEU A 132 -22.75 -32.89 -5.96
N LEU A 133 -23.24 -31.92 -5.19
CA LEU A 133 -22.58 -31.33 -4.04
C LEU A 133 -23.44 -31.57 -2.80
N TYR A 134 -22.83 -32.21 -1.81
CA TYR A 134 -23.43 -32.46 -0.51
C TYR A 134 -23.05 -31.37 0.50
N ALA A 135 -23.77 -31.30 1.62
CA ALA A 135 -23.49 -30.31 2.67
C ALA A 135 -22.04 -30.38 3.19
N HIS A 136 -21.45 -31.58 3.29
CA HIS A 136 -20.07 -31.76 3.75
C HIS A 136 -19.00 -31.35 2.71
N HIS A 137 -19.40 -30.96 1.49
CA HIS A 137 -18.51 -30.33 0.51
C HIS A 137 -18.47 -28.81 0.65
N ALA A 138 -19.31 -28.22 1.51
CA ALA A 138 -19.30 -26.78 1.74
C ALA A 138 -18.09 -26.41 2.60
N TYR A 139 -17.34 -25.40 2.17
CA TYR A 139 -16.29 -24.81 2.99
C TYR A 139 -16.91 -23.96 4.09
N HIS A 140 -16.39 -24.09 5.30
CA HIS A 140 -16.60 -23.13 6.36
C HIS A 140 -15.64 -21.96 6.17
N VAL A 141 -16.16 -20.82 5.71
CA VAL A 141 -15.36 -19.61 5.50
C VAL A 141 -15.30 -18.79 6.78
N HIS A 142 -14.12 -18.71 7.38
CA HIS A 142 -13.95 -17.94 8.61
C HIS A 142 -14.09 -16.43 8.36
N PRO A 143 -14.95 -15.72 9.12
CA PRO A 143 -15.18 -14.29 8.92
C PRO A 143 -14.05 -13.38 9.44
N HIS A 144 -13.10 -13.91 10.21
CA HIS A 144 -12.00 -13.16 10.82
C HIS A 144 -10.65 -13.75 10.41
N ASP A 145 -9.62 -12.93 10.54
CA ASP A 145 -8.25 -13.34 10.22
C ASP A 145 -7.69 -14.27 11.31
N ALA A 146 -6.87 -15.23 10.90
CA ALA A 146 -6.08 -16.03 11.81
C ALA A 146 -4.84 -15.25 12.24
N GLU A 147 -4.51 -15.33 13.52
CA GLU A 147 -3.28 -14.76 14.06
C GLU A 147 -2.17 -15.80 14.03
N VAL A 148 -0.95 -15.34 13.75
CA VAL A 148 0.26 -16.16 13.83
C VAL A 148 1.22 -15.57 14.85
N ARG A 149 1.79 -16.44 15.68
CA ARG A 149 2.82 -16.08 16.65
C ARG A 149 4.03 -16.97 16.42
N PHE A 150 5.19 -16.34 16.23
CA PHE A 150 6.44 -17.06 16.04
C PHE A 150 7.30 -16.99 17.31
N MET A 151 7.92 -18.12 17.64
CA MET A 151 8.94 -18.20 18.67
C MET A 151 10.27 -18.52 17.99
N PHE A 152 11.27 -17.67 18.18
CA PHE A 152 12.63 -17.86 17.69
C PHE A 152 13.57 -18.12 18.87
N GLN A 153 14.39 -19.16 18.76
CA GLN A 153 15.34 -19.56 19.79
C GLN A 153 16.72 -19.75 19.15
N VAL A 154 17.74 -19.18 19.78
CA VAL A 154 19.14 -19.37 19.36
C VAL A 154 19.94 -19.90 20.53
N ASP A 155 20.58 -21.04 20.31
CA ASP A 155 21.55 -21.64 21.23
C ASP A 155 22.93 -21.72 20.55
N GLU A 156 23.91 -22.32 21.24
CA GLU A 156 25.30 -22.41 20.76
C GLU A 156 25.46 -23.14 19.42
N ASN A 157 24.51 -24.02 19.07
CA ASN A 157 24.63 -24.94 17.93
C ASN A 157 23.55 -24.73 16.87
N THR A 158 22.39 -24.19 17.23
CA THR A 158 21.19 -24.17 16.40
C THR A 158 20.39 -22.88 16.51
N PHE A 159 19.82 -22.49 15.37
CA PHE A 159 18.73 -21.53 15.28
C PHE A 159 17.43 -22.31 15.04
N ARG A 160 16.44 -22.15 15.91
CA ARG A 160 15.16 -22.84 15.82
C ARG A 160 14.01 -21.86 15.84
N TYR A 161 12.93 -22.20 15.14
CA TYR A 161 11.70 -21.44 15.24
C TYR A 161 10.46 -22.30 15.08
N GLN A 162 9.40 -21.84 15.72
CA GLN A 162 8.09 -22.51 15.82
C GLN A 162 6.97 -21.52 15.50
N LEU A 163 5.87 -22.05 14.97
CA LEU A 163 4.67 -21.29 14.65
C LEU A 163 3.51 -21.82 15.51
N GLN A 164 2.80 -20.91 16.16
CA GLN A 164 1.49 -21.18 16.74
C GLN A 164 0.44 -20.29 16.06
N CYS A 165 -0.61 -20.92 15.53
CA CYS A 165 -1.76 -20.23 14.96
C CYS A 165 -2.87 -20.08 16.01
N TYR A 166 -3.61 -18.98 15.93
CA TYR A 166 -4.77 -18.72 16.77
C TYR A 166 -5.95 -18.24 15.92
N TYR A 167 -7.15 -18.68 16.27
CA TYR A 167 -8.39 -18.21 15.67
C TYR A 167 -9.35 -17.80 16.78
N LYS A 168 -9.75 -16.52 16.79
CA LYS A 168 -10.56 -15.91 17.87
C LYS A 168 -9.99 -16.15 19.28
N GLY A 169 -8.66 -16.18 19.40
CA GLY A 169 -7.95 -16.41 20.67
C GLY A 169 -7.67 -17.87 21.00
N GLU A 170 -8.30 -18.82 20.31
CA GLU A 170 -8.09 -20.26 20.52
C GLU A 170 -6.94 -20.78 19.65
N PRO A 171 -5.98 -21.53 20.20
CA PRO A 171 -4.87 -22.09 19.42
C PRO A 171 -5.35 -23.23 18.52
N PHE A 172 -4.80 -23.32 17.31
CA PHE A 172 -5.00 -24.46 16.42
C PHE A 172 -3.71 -24.80 15.66
N SER A 173 -3.63 -26.04 15.16
CA SER A 173 -2.46 -26.52 14.42
C SER A 173 -2.75 -26.66 12.91
N LEU A 174 -1.77 -26.29 12.09
CA LEU A 174 -1.80 -26.49 10.64
C LEU A 174 -1.56 -27.96 10.23
N SER A 175 -1.14 -28.82 11.16
CA SER A 175 -0.83 -30.22 10.88
C SER A 175 -2.04 -31.16 11.03
N GLU A 176 -3.03 -30.79 11.85
CA GLU A 176 -4.15 -31.66 12.24
C GLU A 176 -5.17 -31.87 11.12
N GLN A 177 -5.46 -30.83 10.33
CA GLN A 177 -6.49 -30.88 9.30
C GLN A 177 -5.87 -30.99 7.91
N LYS A 178 -6.31 -32.00 7.15
CA LYS A 178 -5.86 -32.31 5.78
C LYS A 178 -7.06 -32.47 4.83
N PRO A 179 -6.89 -32.22 3.51
CA PRO A 179 -5.69 -31.70 2.86
C PRO A 179 -5.44 -30.22 3.18
N VAL A 180 -4.20 -29.76 2.97
CA VAL A 180 -3.85 -28.34 3.03
C VAL A 180 -3.70 -27.83 1.61
N ASN A 181 -4.56 -26.89 1.20
CA ASN A 181 -4.46 -26.25 -0.11
C ASN A 181 -4.21 -24.76 0.03
N VAL A 182 -3.37 -24.21 -0.85
CA VAL A 182 -3.06 -22.79 -0.92
C VAL A 182 -3.93 -22.15 -1.99
N LEU A 183 -4.87 -21.29 -1.59
CA LEU A 183 -5.69 -20.54 -2.54
C LEU A 183 -4.95 -19.30 -3.05
N THR A 184 -4.32 -18.56 -2.13
CA THR A 184 -3.51 -17.37 -2.43
C THR A 184 -2.20 -17.43 -1.66
N SER A 185 -1.12 -16.92 -2.25
CA SER A 185 0.23 -17.00 -1.70
C SER A 185 0.57 -15.82 -0.79
N MET A 186 0.16 -14.59 -1.14
CA MET A 186 0.39 -13.39 -0.33
C MET A 186 -0.73 -12.33 -0.55
N PRO A 187 -1.52 -11.97 0.49
CA PRO A 187 -1.63 -12.66 1.77
C PRO A 187 -2.05 -14.13 1.59
N ALA A 188 -1.63 -14.98 2.51
CA ALA A 188 -1.91 -16.41 2.45
C ALA A 188 -3.37 -16.71 2.81
N THR A 189 -4.03 -17.50 1.95
CA THR A 189 -5.33 -18.09 2.27
C THR A 189 -5.20 -19.59 2.12
N LEU A 190 -5.47 -20.33 3.21
CA LEU A 190 -5.30 -21.78 3.26
C LEU A 190 -6.65 -22.45 3.55
N SER A 191 -6.94 -23.52 2.81
CA SER A 191 -7.97 -24.47 3.23
C SER A 191 -7.32 -25.60 4.02
N LEU A 192 -7.82 -25.83 5.24
CA LEU A 192 -7.45 -26.94 6.10
C LEU A 192 -8.65 -27.90 6.15
N GLY A 193 -8.64 -28.94 5.33
CA GLY A 193 -9.86 -29.73 5.08
C GLY A 193 -10.95 -28.83 4.46
N MET A 194 -12.08 -28.70 5.16
CA MET A 194 -13.20 -27.83 4.75
C MET A 194 -13.20 -26.48 5.48
N GLU A 195 -12.22 -26.19 6.32
CA GLU A 195 -12.09 -24.89 7.01
C GLU A 195 -11.22 -23.95 6.17
N LEU A 196 -11.68 -22.72 5.90
CA LEU A 196 -10.95 -21.73 5.12
C LEU A 196 -10.47 -20.58 6.00
N TYR A 197 -9.15 -20.47 6.15
CA TYR A 197 -8.47 -19.48 6.99
C TYR A 197 -7.75 -18.41 6.16
N PHE A 198 -7.78 -17.18 6.66
CA PHE A 198 -7.12 -16.01 6.09
C PHE A 198 -5.97 -15.56 6.97
N PHE A 199 -4.77 -15.48 6.41
CA PHE A 199 -3.55 -15.09 7.11
C PHE A 199 -2.99 -13.80 6.49
N PRO A 200 -3.29 -12.63 7.09
CA PRO A 200 -2.84 -11.35 6.54
C PRO A 200 -1.32 -11.21 6.65
N ASN A 201 -0.70 -10.50 5.70
CA ASN A 201 0.70 -10.09 5.76
C ASN A 201 1.71 -11.23 5.99
N ILE A 202 1.41 -12.43 5.51
CA ILE A 202 2.34 -13.57 5.51
C ILE A 202 2.19 -14.39 4.25
N GLU A 203 3.33 -14.87 3.75
CA GLU A 203 3.39 -15.77 2.61
C GLU A 203 3.04 -17.20 3.00
N SER A 204 2.32 -17.91 2.13
CA SER A 204 1.97 -19.32 2.33
C SER A 204 3.20 -20.20 2.48
N SER A 205 4.30 -19.90 1.77
CA SER A 205 5.59 -20.59 1.84
C SER A 205 6.18 -20.63 3.25
N ARG A 206 5.85 -19.64 4.11
CA ARG A 206 6.31 -19.55 5.50
C ARG A 206 5.43 -20.35 6.47
N LEU A 207 4.21 -20.67 6.07
CA LEU A 207 3.24 -21.46 6.85
C LEU A 207 3.31 -22.95 6.51
N LEU A 208 3.49 -23.29 5.22
CA LEU A 208 3.45 -24.66 4.71
C LEU A 208 4.39 -25.66 5.43
N PRO A 209 5.63 -25.30 5.81
CA PRO A 209 6.49 -26.21 6.57
C PRO A 209 5.85 -26.72 7.87
N PHE A 210 5.05 -25.87 8.53
CA PHE A 210 4.39 -26.18 9.80
C PHE A 210 3.16 -27.08 9.66
N THR A 211 2.76 -27.39 8.43
CA THR A 211 1.76 -28.42 8.16
C THR A 211 2.31 -29.83 8.36
N LYS A 212 3.64 -29.99 8.46
CA LYS A 212 4.33 -31.29 8.60
C LYS A 212 5.24 -31.37 9.82
N LYS A 213 5.76 -30.24 10.30
CA LYS A 213 6.73 -30.18 11.40
C LYS A 213 6.32 -29.09 12.39
N GLU A 214 6.48 -29.32 13.68
CA GLU A 214 6.22 -28.27 14.69
C GLU A 214 7.36 -27.26 14.78
N VAL A 215 8.59 -27.71 14.50
CA VAL A 215 9.82 -26.94 14.68
C VAL A 215 10.66 -26.99 13.41
N ILE A 216 11.22 -25.85 13.03
CA ILE A 216 12.26 -25.75 12.01
C ILE A 216 13.57 -25.42 12.72
N SER A 217 14.61 -26.20 12.43
CA SER A 217 15.94 -26.07 13.04
C SER A 217 17.00 -26.03 11.96
N VAL A 218 17.95 -25.11 12.10
CA VAL A 218 19.14 -24.99 11.26
C VAL A 218 20.39 -24.81 12.11
N THR A 219 21.56 -25.00 11.52
CA THR A 219 22.84 -24.79 12.19
C THR A 219 23.12 -23.30 12.36
N THR A 220 23.93 -22.94 13.36
CA THR A 220 24.28 -21.55 13.66
C THR A 220 24.97 -20.81 12.52
N SER A 221 25.62 -21.53 11.59
CA SER A 221 26.19 -20.96 10.36
C SER A 221 25.14 -20.30 9.45
N GLU A 222 23.86 -20.69 9.55
CA GLU A 222 22.77 -20.13 8.75
C GLU A 222 21.94 -19.08 9.52
N THR A 223 22.24 -18.84 10.80
CA THR A 223 21.48 -17.94 11.68
C THR A 223 21.21 -16.58 11.03
N GLU A 224 22.23 -15.97 10.44
CA GLU A 224 22.11 -14.63 9.86
C GLU A 224 21.16 -14.58 8.68
N LYS A 225 21.24 -15.60 7.81
CA LYS A 225 20.33 -15.75 6.68
C LYS A 225 18.89 -15.91 7.14
N TYR A 226 18.65 -16.64 8.23
CA TYR A 226 17.30 -16.82 8.78
C TYR A 226 16.80 -15.58 9.52
N ILE A 227 17.68 -14.82 10.18
CA ILE A 227 17.32 -13.53 10.76
C ILE A 227 16.82 -12.59 9.66
N ASP A 228 17.61 -12.42 8.59
CA ASP A 228 17.31 -11.44 7.54
C ASP A 228 16.11 -11.83 6.68
N ASN A 229 15.97 -13.12 6.35
CA ASN A 229 14.92 -13.57 5.42
C ASN A 229 13.64 -14.06 6.13
N ILE A 230 13.73 -14.52 7.37
CA ILE A 230 12.59 -15.11 8.10
C ILE A 230 12.16 -14.22 9.28
N LEU A 231 13.05 -13.99 10.25
CA LEU A 231 12.71 -13.28 11.49
C LEU A 231 12.30 -11.84 11.21
N ILE A 232 13.16 -11.04 10.56
CA ILE A 232 12.92 -9.61 10.33
C ILE A 232 11.61 -9.41 9.54
N PRO A 233 11.36 -10.09 8.40
CA PRO A 233 10.12 -9.90 7.65
C PRO A 233 8.86 -10.31 8.42
N ILE A 234 8.91 -11.39 9.21
CA ILE A 234 7.77 -11.83 10.04
C ILE A 234 7.50 -10.82 11.15
N ALA A 235 8.54 -10.40 11.85
CA ALA A 235 8.45 -9.57 13.03
C ALA A 235 7.96 -8.13 12.73
N ARG A 236 8.02 -7.71 11.46
CA ARG A 236 7.40 -6.47 10.98
C ARG A 236 5.88 -6.47 11.12
N TYR A 237 5.24 -7.63 10.93
CA TYR A 237 3.79 -7.76 10.81
C TYR A 237 3.15 -8.55 11.96
N HIS A 238 3.92 -9.48 12.53
CA HIS A 238 3.42 -10.47 13.47
C HIS A 238 4.08 -10.35 14.84
N GLU A 239 3.40 -10.87 15.86
CA GLU A 239 3.99 -10.96 17.19
C GLU A 239 5.04 -12.06 17.24
N ILE A 240 6.20 -11.73 17.79
CA ILE A 240 7.31 -12.66 17.94
C ILE A 240 7.78 -12.72 19.39
N LYS A 241 8.26 -13.90 19.78
CA LYS A 241 9.04 -14.12 20.99
C LYS A 241 10.43 -14.56 20.60
N THR A 242 11.44 -14.09 21.33
CA THR A 242 12.83 -14.43 21.07
C THR A 242 13.53 -14.87 22.34
N GLU A 243 14.31 -15.94 22.25
CA GLU A 243 15.21 -16.42 23.31
C GLU A 243 16.61 -16.60 22.71
N GLY A 244 17.65 -16.15 23.42
CA GLY A 244 19.03 -16.15 22.89
C GLY A 244 19.32 -15.12 21.79
N LEU A 245 18.32 -14.35 21.35
CA LEU A 245 18.47 -13.20 20.45
C LEU A 245 18.10 -11.91 21.16
N ASN A 246 19.00 -10.93 21.11
CA ASN A 246 18.76 -9.60 21.68
C ASN A 246 18.08 -8.69 20.64
N LEU A 247 16.80 -8.39 20.82
CA LEU A 247 16.10 -7.35 20.07
C LEU A 247 16.13 -6.04 20.86
N ILE A 248 16.81 -5.04 20.31
CA ILE A 248 16.96 -3.72 20.93
C ILE A 248 15.76 -2.85 20.52
N GLU A 249 14.82 -2.62 21.45
CA GLU A 249 13.69 -1.70 21.20
C GLU A 249 14.15 -0.24 21.40
N LYS A 250 14.29 0.49 20.30
CA LYS A 250 14.65 1.91 20.29
C LYS A 250 13.38 2.77 20.35
N LYS A 251 13.43 3.87 21.10
CA LYS A 251 12.42 4.94 21.00
C LYS A 251 12.90 5.93 19.95
N GLN A 252 12.15 6.04 18.85
CA GLN A 252 12.39 7.03 17.81
C GLN A 252 11.29 8.08 17.81
N ASN A 253 11.68 9.35 17.67
CA ASN A 253 10.70 10.42 17.48
C ASN A 253 10.10 10.32 16.08
N CYS A 254 8.81 10.65 16.00
CA CYS A 254 8.10 10.73 14.72
C CYS A 254 8.24 12.16 14.20
N GLU A 255 8.97 12.32 13.11
CA GLU A 255 9.14 13.60 12.44
C GLU A 255 8.28 13.63 11.17
N ALA A 256 7.30 14.52 11.10
CA ALA A 256 6.48 14.67 9.91
C ALA A 256 7.21 15.56 8.89
N MET A 257 7.51 15.02 7.73
CA MET A 257 8.18 15.69 6.63
C MET A 257 7.16 16.05 5.55
N LEU A 258 7.19 17.29 5.07
CA LEU A 258 6.40 17.74 3.93
C LEU A 258 7.35 18.08 2.78
N ILE A 259 7.16 17.45 1.64
CA ILE A 259 7.97 17.67 0.44
C ILE A 259 7.10 18.37 -0.60
N ILE A 260 7.58 19.49 -1.13
CA ILE A 260 6.92 20.20 -2.23
C ILE A 260 7.34 19.57 -3.55
N GLU A 261 6.38 19.02 -4.28
CA GLU A 261 6.59 18.40 -5.58
C GLU A 261 5.84 19.16 -6.67
N ASN A 262 6.44 19.24 -7.86
CA ASN A 262 5.78 19.78 -9.05
C ASN A 262 5.41 18.63 -10.00
N THR A 263 4.15 18.55 -10.37
CA THR A 263 3.66 17.61 -11.39
C THR A 263 4.10 18.04 -12.78
N ILE A 264 3.99 17.11 -13.75
CA ILE A 264 4.24 17.37 -15.18
C ILE A 264 3.34 18.48 -15.78
N TYR A 265 2.25 18.84 -15.10
CA TYR A 265 1.34 19.91 -15.50
C TYR A 265 1.58 21.20 -14.70
N ASN A 266 2.75 21.36 -14.07
CA ASN A 266 3.12 22.50 -13.21
C ASN A 266 2.15 22.74 -12.02
N LYS A 267 1.39 21.72 -11.60
CA LYS A 267 0.64 21.78 -10.33
C LYS A 267 1.54 21.38 -9.17
N GLN A 268 1.50 22.14 -8.08
CA GLN A 268 2.24 21.85 -6.86
C GLN A 268 1.45 20.90 -5.95
N LEU A 269 2.12 19.87 -5.43
CA LEU A 269 1.59 18.93 -4.45
C LEU A 269 2.46 18.94 -3.19
N LEU A 270 1.83 18.62 -2.05
CA LEU A 270 2.54 18.33 -0.81
C LEU A 270 2.57 16.83 -0.58
N GLN A 271 3.75 16.24 -0.62
CA GLN A 271 3.97 14.85 -0.21
C GLN A 271 4.31 14.80 1.28
N LEU A 272 3.45 14.14 2.06
CA LEU A 272 3.67 13.84 3.47
C LEU A 272 4.45 12.52 3.59
N SER A 273 5.52 12.56 4.38
CA SER A 273 6.24 11.37 4.84
C SER A 273 6.59 11.50 6.33
N PHE A 274 6.92 10.39 6.97
CA PHE A 274 7.29 10.32 8.37
C PHE A 274 8.70 9.75 8.50
N ARG A 275 9.59 10.50 9.14
CA ARG A 275 10.95 10.07 9.43
C ARG A 275 11.05 9.58 10.87
N TYR A 276 11.71 8.44 11.04
CA TYR A 276 12.04 7.84 12.33
C TYR A 276 13.53 7.48 12.32
N GLY A 277 14.35 8.35 12.89
CA GLY A 277 15.81 8.24 12.76
C GLY A 277 16.24 8.45 11.31
N ASP A 278 16.86 7.44 10.71
CA ASP A 278 17.36 7.42 9.33
C ASP A 278 16.34 6.88 8.31
N GLN A 279 15.22 6.32 8.77
CA GLN A 279 14.22 5.69 7.90
C GLN A 279 13.02 6.60 7.66
N THR A 280 12.54 6.64 6.41
CA THR A 280 11.39 7.45 5.98
C THR A 280 10.27 6.56 5.47
N PHE A 281 9.03 6.85 5.87
CA PHE A 281 7.83 6.07 5.56
C PHE A 281 6.72 6.96 5.05
N THR A 282 5.88 6.42 4.16
CA THR A 282 4.65 7.10 3.74
C THR A 282 3.47 6.75 4.67
N PRO A 283 2.48 7.65 4.81
CA PRO A 283 1.32 7.48 5.67
C PRO A 283 0.57 6.15 5.50
N ASP A 284 0.34 5.70 4.27
CA ASP A 284 -0.41 4.48 3.97
C ASP A 284 0.49 3.33 3.50
N SER A 285 1.50 3.00 4.29
CA SER A 285 1.97 1.62 4.27
C SER A 285 0.87 0.76 4.91
N ASN A 286 -0.20 0.51 4.15
CA ASN A 286 -1.39 -0.27 4.48
C ASN A 286 -1.07 -1.77 4.67
N THR A 287 0.07 -2.06 5.27
CA THR A 287 0.66 -3.40 5.30
C THR A 287 0.41 -4.09 6.63
N GLY A 288 -0.41 -3.53 7.53
CA GLY A 288 -0.57 -4.07 8.89
C GLY A 288 0.77 -4.17 9.64
N MET A 289 1.76 -3.35 9.25
CA MET A 289 3.09 -3.34 9.85
C MET A 289 3.01 -2.85 11.30
N LYS A 290 3.25 -3.75 12.25
CA LYS A 290 3.23 -3.46 13.69
C LYS A 290 4.55 -2.84 14.16
N ARG A 291 5.67 -3.22 13.55
CA ARG A 291 7.03 -2.82 13.98
C ARG A 291 7.93 -2.59 12.78
N ILE A 292 8.83 -1.63 12.90
CA ILE A 292 9.96 -1.48 11.99
C ILE A 292 11.13 -2.23 12.62
N ILE A 293 11.68 -3.18 11.88
CA ILE A 293 12.76 -4.05 12.35
C ILE A 293 13.81 -4.12 11.25
N TYR A 294 15.04 -3.87 11.66
CA TYR A 294 16.20 -3.82 10.78
C TYR A 294 17.45 -4.23 11.56
N ARG A 295 18.48 -4.57 10.80
CA ARG A 295 19.80 -4.86 11.32
C ARG A 295 20.70 -3.65 11.08
N ASN A 296 21.41 -3.19 12.10
CA ASN A 296 22.38 -2.10 11.94
C ASN A 296 23.75 -2.62 11.47
N GLU A 297 24.68 -1.71 11.20
CA GLU A 297 26.04 -2.03 10.73
C GLU A 297 26.85 -2.87 11.72
N SER A 298 26.58 -2.77 13.03
CA SER A 298 27.20 -3.61 14.07
C SER A 298 26.59 -5.02 14.16
N GLY A 299 25.57 -5.33 13.35
CA GLY A 299 24.94 -6.63 13.32
C GLY A 299 23.83 -6.85 14.36
N GLU A 300 23.47 -5.82 15.12
CA GLU A 300 22.40 -5.86 16.12
C GLU A 300 21.02 -5.69 15.48
N ILE A 301 20.04 -6.42 15.98
CA ILE A 301 18.64 -6.32 15.53
C ILE A 301 17.96 -5.20 16.33
N CYS A 302 17.69 -4.10 15.65
CA CYS A 302 16.98 -2.97 16.22
C CYS A 302 15.51 -3.01 15.81
N CYS A 303 14.61 -2.69 16.74
CA CYS A 303 13.20 -2.49 16.43
C CYS A 303 12.66 -1.21 17.05
N PHE A 304 11.66 -0.62 16.40
CA PHE A 304 10.85 0.43 17.00
C PHE A 304 9.43 0.40 16.44
N ARG A 305 8.50 1.01 17.17
CA ARG A 305 7.09 1.09 16.79
C ARG A 305 6.79 2.45 16.17
N ARG A 306 6.05 2.44 15.07
CA ARG A 306 5.50 3.67 14.50
C ARG A 306 4.50 4.29 15.47
N ASN A 307 4.54 5.60 15.59
CA ASN A 307 3.59 6.35 16.40
C ASN A 307 2.34 6.66 15.58
N ALA A 308 1.47 5.66 15.40
CA ALA A 308 0.24 5.78 14.61
C ALA A 308 -0.65 6.96 15.05
N ASN A 309 -0.61 7.32 16.34
CA ASN A 309 -1.36 8.47 16.86
C ASN A 309 -0.77 9.80 16.39
N ALA A 310 0.57 9.93 16.37
CA ALA A 310 1.23 11.12 15.84
C ALA A 310 1.00 11.26 14.33
N GLU A 311 1.12 10.16 13.58
CA GLU A 311 0.88 10.14 12.14
C GLU A 311 -0.55 10.57 11.79
N LYS A 312 -1.55 10.02 12.48
CA LYS A 312 -2.97 10.41 12.31
C LYS A 312 -3.22 11.88 12.62
N ARG A 313 -2.56 12.44 13.65
CA ARG A 313 -2.68 13.87 13.98
C ARG A 313 -2.14 14.75 12.86
N ALA A 314 -0.99 14.40 12.27
CA ALA A 314 -0.41 15.14 11.16
C ALA A 314 -1.32 15.13 9.92
N ILE A 315 -1.88 13.97 9.55
CA ILE A 315 -2.82 13.84 8.44
C ILE A 315 -4.08 14.68 8.71
N HIS A 316 -4.66 14.56 9.91
CA HIS A 316 -5.87 15.29 10.28
C HIS A 316 -5.66 16.81 10.26
N PHE A 317 -4.48 17.27 10.68
CA PHE A 317 -4.12 18.68 10.60
C PHE A 317 -4.15 19.19 9.15
N LEU A 318 -3.47 18.50 8.22
CA LEU A 318 -3.42 18.91 6.82
C LEU A 318 -4.82 18.96 6.19
N THR A 319 -5.65 17.96 6.47
CA THR A 319 -7.03 17.92 5.97
C THR A 319 -7.88 19.05 6.54
N ASN A 320 -7.79 19.32 7.85
CA ASN A 320 -8.55 20.40 8.49
C ASN A 320 -8.05 21.79 8.09
N ALA A 321 -6.77 21.91 7.71
CA ALA A 321 -6.19 23.14 7.18
C ALA A 321 -6.56 23.37 5.69
N GLY A 322 -7.53 22.61 5.15
CA GLY A 322 -8.09 22.85 3.83
C GLY A 322 -7.34 22.19 2.68
N LEU A 323 -6.42 21.25 2.97
CA LEU A 323 -5.81 20.43 1.94
C LEU A 323 -6.67 19.20 1.65
N GLN A 324 -6.92 18.96 0.36
CA GLN A 324 -7.55 17.74 -0.12
C GLN A 324 -6.50 16.64 -0.31
N ARG A 325 -6.74 15.47 0.29
CA ARG A 325 -5.91 14.28 0.10
C ARG A 325 -6.27 13.61 -1.24
N ILE A 326 -5.32 13.56 -2.17
CA ILE A 326 -5.51 12.92 -3.51
C ILE A 326 -5.10 11.46 -3.47
N SER A 327 -4.02 11.18 -2.76
CA SER A 327 -3.50 9.84 -2.54
C SER A 327 -3.05 9.74 -1.09
N ASP A 328 -2.45 8.62 -0.76
CA ASP A 328 -2.13 8.35 0.62
C ASP A 328 -1.11 9.28 1.25
N SER A 329 -0.12 9.69 0.47
CA SER A 329 0.92 10.63 0.87
C SER A 329 0.73 12.02 0.25
N HIS A 330 -0.06 12.18 -0.81
CA HIS A 330 -0.12 13.46 -1.54
C HIS A 330 -1.38 14.26 -1.23
N PHE A 331 -1.15 15.54 -0.96
CA PHE A 331 -2.15 16.56 -0.67
C PHE A 331 -2.07 17.68 -1.71
N GLN A 332 -3.23 18.22 -2.07
CA GLN A 332 -3.37 19.45 -2.85
C GLN A 332 -4.21 20.45 -2.09
N LEU A 333 -4.14 21.72 -2.51
CA LEU A 333 -5.11 22.72 -2.10
C LEU A 333 -6.51 22.31 -2.53
N SER A 334 -7.46 22.41 -1.61
CA SER A 334 -8.88 22.29 -1.94
C SER A 334 -9.29 23.46 -2.87
N PRO A 335 -10.24 23.26 -3.80
CA PRO A 335 -10.82 24.37 -4.54
C PRO A 335 -11.65 25.33 -3.66
N ASP A 336 -12.04 24.90 -2.45
CA ASP A 336 -12.99 25.59 -1.58
C ASP A 336 -12.35 26.56 -0.58
N ILE A 337 -11.02 26.66 -0.56
CA ILE A 337 -10.28 27.55 0.36
C ILE A 337 -9.96 28.90 -0.31
N PRO A 338 -9.78 29.97 0.50
CA PRO A 338 -9.46 31.30 -0.02
C PRO A 338 -8.09 31.35 -0.70
N GLU A 339 -7.11 30.56 -0.23
CA GLU A 339 -5.77 30.53 -0.79
C GLU A 339 -5.76 29.98 -2.22
N ARG A 340 -5.09 30.70 -3.14
CA ARG A 340 -5.03 30.33 -4.56
C ARG A 340 -3.79 29.53 -4.91
N THR A 341 -2.73 29.64 -4.10
CA THR A 341 -1.47 28.94 -4.33
C THR A 341 -0.89 28.29 -3.09
N LEU A 342 -0.07 27.26 -3.28
CA LEU A 342 0.50 26.50 -2.17
C LEU A 342 1.44 27.35 -1.33
N SER A 343 2.16 28.29 -1.97
CA SER A 343 2.99 29.28 -1.29
C SER A 343 2.18 30.16 -0.32
N GLU A 344 1.00 30.60 -0.73
CA GLU A 344 0.10 31.40 0.12
C GLU A 344 -0.37 30.57 1.33
N TRP A 345 -0.79 29.33 1.09
CA TRP A 345 -1.20 28.42 2.16
C TRP A 345 -0.06 28.13 3.16
N ILE A 346 1.16 27.88 2.69
CA ILE A 346 2.34 27.66 3.54
C ILE A 346 2.62 28.91 4.39
N SER A 347 2.51 30.10 3.79
CA SER A 347 2.70 31.37 4.50
C SER A 347 1.68 31.55 5.64
N ASN A 348 0.40 31.31 5.36
CA ASN A 348 -0.69 31.43 6.33
C ASN A 348 -0.56 30.41 7.49
N HIS A 349 -0.05 29.21 7.20
CA HIS A 349 0.08 28.13 8.17
C HIS A 349 1.49 27.99 8.78
N ARG A 350 2.40 28.95 8.52
CA ARG A 350 3.83 28.87 8.88
C ARG A 350 4.12 28.50 10.33
N LYS A 351 3.36 29.05 11.29
CA LYS A 351 3.61 28.84 12.73
C LYS A 351 3.43 27.38 13.12
N ILE A 352 2.40 26.73 12.60
CA ILE A 352 2.09 25.33 12.94
C ILE A 352 3.01 24.41 12.13
N LEU A 353 3.30 24.76 10.87
CA LEU A 353 4.28 24.05 10.06
C LEU A 353 5.65 24.00 10.75
N GLN A 354 6.14 25.13 11.28
CA GLN A 354 7.41 25.18 12.03
C GLN A 354 7.42 24.30 13.29
N GLN A 355 6.28 24.13 13.95
CA GLN A 355 6.18 23.36 15.19
C GLN A 355 6.03 21.86 14.96
N SER A 356 5.35 21.46 13.88
CA SER A 356 4.87 20.09 13.69
C SER A 356 5.42 19.40 12.45
N PHE A 357 6.05 20.13 11.53
CA PHE A 357 6.51 19.62 10.25
C PHE A 357 7.92 20.11 9.89
N ILE A 358 8.62 19.32 9.10
CA ILE A 358 9.87 19.70 8.44
C ILE A 358 9.57 19.82 6.94
N LEU A 359 9.62 21.03 6.41
CA LEU A 359 9.33 21.30 5.01
C LEU A 359 10.61 21.21 4.16
N SER A 360 10.56 20.50 3.04
CA SER A 360 11.70 20.27 2.13
C SER A 360 11.28 20.42 0.66
N GLY A 361 12.23 20.78 -0.19
CA GLY A 361 12.01 20.87 -1.65
C GLY A 361 12.10 19.55 -2.37
N ASN A 362 11.77 19.56 -3.67
CA ASN A 362 11.70 18.40 -4.56
C ASN A 362 13.01 17.57 -4.63
N MET A 363 14.16 18.18 -4.30
CA MET A 363 15.47 17.50 -4.26
C MET A 363 15.82 16.90 -2.87
N GLY A 364 14.90 16.94 -1.90
CA GLY A 364 14.96 16.20 -0.63
C GLY A 364 16.03 16.62 0.38
N SER A 365 17.06 17.39 -0.01
CA SER A 365 18.17 17.72 0.87
C SER A 365 18.10 19.12 1.49
N THR A 366 17.44 20.08 0.83
CA THR A 366 17.45 21.47 1.28
C THR A 366 16.19 21.81 2.08
N PRO A 367 16.31 22.13 3.38
CA PRO A 367 15.16 22.50 4.20
C PRO A 367 14.63 23.88 3.81
N TYR A 368 13.32 24.04 3.89
CA TYR A 368 12.66 25.33 3.69
C TYR A 368 12.75 26.19 4.95
N CYS A 369 13.13 27.45 4.75
CA CYS A 369 12.99 28.52 5.70
C CYS A 369 11.53 28.98 5.74
N LEU A 370 10.92 28.90 6.91
CA LEU A 370 9.56 29.38 7.19
C LEU A 370 9.56 30.70 7.98
N ASP A 371 10.72 31.36 8.08
CA ASP A 371 10.87 32.63 8.80
C ASP A 371 10.02 33.73 8.14
N GLU A 372 9.54 34.68 8.94
CA GLU A 372 8.74 35.81 8.44
C GLU A 372 9.59 36.69 7.52
N ILE A 373 9.08 36.96 6.32
CA ILE A 373 9.66 37.91 5.38
C ILE A 373 9.15 39.30 5.71
N ARG A 374 10.05 40.22 6.03
CA ARG A 374 9.76 41.64 6.23
C ARG A 374 10.48 42.47 5.20
N ILE A 375 9.82 43.51 4.70
CA ILE A 375 10.44 44.46 3.76
C ILE A 375 10.67 45.76 4.52
N GLU A 376 11.93 46.17 4.58
CA GLU A 376 12.35 47.48 5.08
C GLU A 376 12.72 48.35 3.89
N GLN A 377 12.17 49.56 3.85
CA GLN A 377 12.49 50.57 2.84
C GLN A 377 13.25 51.70 3.51
N SER A 378 14.44 52.01 3.00
CA SER A 378 15.16 53.23 3.37
C SER A 378 15.13 54.19 2.19
N CYS A 379 14.68 55.41 2.43
CA CYS A 379 14.84 56.53 1.51
C CYS A 379 16.01 57.37 2.02
N ASP A 380 17.07 57.49 1.23
CA ASP A 380 18.13 58.46 1.52
C ASP A 380 17.81 59.78 0.79
N ASP A 381 17.90 60.90 1.51
CA ASP A 381 17.62 62.27 1.02
C ASP A 381 18.73 62.82 0.10
N ASN A 382 19.29 61.99 -0.79
CA ASN A 382 20.30 62.42 -1.77
C ASN A 382 19.64 62.85 -3.10
N PRO A 383 20.26 63.76 -3.88
CA PRO A 383 19.68 64.32 -5.11
C PRO A 383 19.43 63.29 -6.24
N ASP A 384 19.93 62.06 -6.09
CA ASP A 384 19.61 60.88 -6.91
C ASP A 384 18.45 60.09 -6.27
N TRP A 385 17.34 60.80 -6.04
CA TRP A 385 16.15 60.39 -5.27
C TRP A 385 15.36 59.18 -5.81
N PHE A 386 15.91 58.41 -6.76
CA PHE A 386 15.23 57.31 -7.44
C PHE A 386 15.76 55.90 -7.12
N GLU A 387 16.76 55.75 -6.26
CA GLU A 387 17.21 54.42 -5.82
C GLU A 387 16.46 53.97 -4.55
N LEU A 388 15.33 53.29 -4.74
CA LEU A 388 14.64 52.55 -3.69
C LEU A 388 15.55 51.43 -3.15
N HIS A 389 16.22 51.66 -2.01
CA HIS A 389 16.96 50.63 -1.28
C HIS A 389 16.00 49.74 -0.48
N ILE A 390 15.37 48.79 -1.17
CA ILE A 390 14.51 47.79 -0.55
C ILE A 390 15.38 46.67 0.04
N THR A 391 15.32 46.51 1.37
CA THR A 391 15.99 45.41 2.08
C THR A 391 14.96 44.41 2.57
N VAL A 392 15.16 43.13 2.24
CA VAL A 392 14.34 42.02 2.69
C VAL A 392 14.99 41.40 3.92
N VAL A 393 14.26 41.34 5.03
CA VAL A 393 14.67 40.71 6.28
C VAL A 393 13.96 39.37 6.42
N ILE A 394 14.73 38.29 6.57
CA ILE A 394 14.23 36.91 6.71
C ILE A 394 14.92 36.32 7.94
N GLY A 395 14.20 36.20 9.06
CA GLY A 395 14.79 35.85 10.34
C GLY A 395 15.90 36.85 10.72
N GLY A 396 17.15 36.39 10.80
CA GLY A 396 18.33 37.24 11.03
C GLY A 396 19.06 37.70 9.76
N LEU A 397 18.65 37.26 8.57
CA LEU A 397 19.30 37.60 7.30
C LEU A 397 18.75 38.90 6.74
N ARG A 398 19.63 39.76 6.22
CA ARG A 398 19.27 41.00 5.51
C ARG A 398 19.77 40.90 4.07
N ILE A 399 18.86 40.89 3.11
CA ILE A 399 19.14 40.61 1.69
C ILE A 399 18.60 41.77 0.83
N PRO A 400 19.43 42.40 -0.02
CA PRO A 400 18.95 43.42 -0.96
C PRO A 400 17.89 42.85 -1.92
N PHE A 401 16.80 43.57 -2.14
CA PHE A 401 15.68 43.11 -2.98
C PHE A 401 16.13 42.81 -4.42
N THR A 402 17.18 43.48 -4.92
CA THR A 402 17.77 43.27 -6.24
C THR A 402 18.20 41.83 -6.48
N ARG A 403 18.60 41.08 -5.43
CA ARG A 403 18.98 39.66 -5.57
C ARG A 403 17.82 38.75 -6.00
N PHE A 404 16.58 39.15 -5.75
CA PHE A 404 15.40 38.38 -6.15
C PHE A 404 14.96 38.69 -7.59
N ARG A 405 15.52 39.72 -8.24
CA ARG A 405 15.09 40.19 -9.57
C ARG A 405 15.01 39.08 -10.60
N LYS A 406 16.08 38.29 -10.75
CA LYS A 406 16.13 37.17 -11.71
C LYS A 406 15.03 36.14 -11.43
N HIS A 407 14.79 35.84 -10.15
CA HIS A 407 13.77 34.88 -9.75
C HIS A 407 12.36 35.40 -10.02
N ILE A 408 12.10 36.69 -9.77
CA ILE A 408 10.82 37.33 -10.05
C ILE A 408 10.54 37.36 -11.56
N LEU A 409 11.51 37.77 -12.37
CA LEU A 409 11.38 37.87 -13.84
C LEU A 409 11.25 36.51 -14.53
N GLU A 410 11.92 35.48 -14.02
CA GLU A 410 11.85 34.11 -14.55
C GLU A 410 10.70 33.28 -13.94
N GLU A 411 9.81 33.92 -13.17
CA GLU A 411 8.72 33.26 -12.42
C GLU A 411 9.18 32.10 -11.52
N LYS A 412 10.44 32.14 -11.07
CA LYS A 412 11.02 31.16 -10.14
C LYS A 412 10.64 31.51 -8.71
N ARG A 413 9.69 30.75 -8.16
CA ARG A 413 9.11 30.97 -6.83
C ARG A 413 10.01 30.59 -5.65
N GLU A 414 11.13 29.93 -5.92
CA GLU A 414 12.05 29.43 -4.90
C GLU A 414 13.39 30.19 -4.95
N PHE A 415 13.95 30.56 -3.80
CA PHE A 415 15.25 31.23 -3.69
C PHE A 415 16.16 30.55 -2.65
N LEU A 416 17.43 30.32 -3.00
CA LEU A 416 18.42 29.77 -2.08
C LEU A 416 19.04 30.88 -1.23
N LEU A 417 18.81 30.85 0.07
CA LEU A 417 19.35 31.81 1.02
C LEU A 417 20.87 31.61 1.20
N PRO A 418 21.61 32.67 1.61
CA PRO A 418 23.05 32.58 1.86
C PRO A 418 23.46 31.54 2.92
N ASP A 419 22.56 31.16 3.81
CA ASP A 419 22.76 30.13 4.83
C ASP A 419 22.50 28.69 4.32
N GLY A 420 22.13 28.55 3.05
CA GLY A 420 21.87 27.26 2.39
C GLY A 420 20.44 26.76 2.53
N ARG A 421 19.51 27.49 3.19
CA ARG A 421 18.08 27.14 3.24
C ARG A 421 17.32 27.65 2.01
N MET A 422 16.24 26.99 1.63
CA MET A 422 15.36 27.47 0.54
C MET A 422 14.24 28.33 1.10
N ILE A 423 13.82 29.38 0.40
CA ILE A 423 12.62 30.15 0.77
C ILE A 423 11.65 30.25 -0.40
N LEU A 424 10.35 30.17 -0.09
CA LEU A 424 9.28 30.48 -1.03
C LEU A 424 9.04 31.99 -1.05
N LEU A 425 9.16 32.58 -2.23
CA LEU A 425 8.93 34.01 -2.42
C LEU A 425 7.41 34.32 -2.39
N PRO A 426 6.98 35.45 -1.78
CA PRO A 426 5.58 35.84 -1.75
C PRO A 426 5.02 36.04 -3.16
N GLU A 427 3.81 35.55 -3.42
CA GLU A 427 3.16 35.69 -4.72
C GLU A 427 2.94 37.15 -5.11
N GLU A 428 2.65 38.01 -4.13
CA GLU A 428 2.52 39.46 -4.32
C GLU A 428 3.73 40.08 -5.02
N TRP A 429 4.93 39.51 -4.88
CA TRP A 429 6.12 40.08 -5.50
C TRP A 429 6.11 39.93 -7.02
N PHE A 430 5.59 38.82 -7.52
CA PHE A 430 5.47 38.52 -8.94
C PHE A 430 4.37 39.35 -9.62
N SER A 431 3.38 39.80 -8.87
CA SER A 431 2.35 40.71 -9.42
C SER A 431 2.75 42.18 -9.29
N LYS A 432 3.33 42.57 -8.14
CA LYS A 432 3.54 43.99 -7.79
C LYS A 432 4.85 44.56 -8.33
N TYR A 433 5.92 43.76 -8.38
CA TYR A 433 7.27 44.28 -8.68
C TYR A 433 7.77 43.94 -10.09
N THR A 434 7.11 43.06 -10.84
CA THR A 434 7.52 42.66 -12.20
C THR A 434 7.63 43.87 -13.14
N ASN A 435 6.56 44.68 -13.24
CA ASN A 435 6.57 45.89 -14.08
C ASN A 435 7.63 46.93 -13.66
N MET A 436 7.90 47.04 -12.36
CA MET A 436 8.91 47.96 -11.82
C MET A 436 10.33 47.48 -12.13
N LEU A 437 10.56 46.17 -12.07
CA LEU A 437 11.86 45.55 -12.33
C LEU A 437 12.19 45.52 -13.82
N GLU A 438 11.21 45.29 -14.70
CA GLU A 438 11.43 45.33 -16.16
C GLU A 438 11.91 46.70 -16.66
N MET A 439 11.44 47.79 -16.06
CA MET A 439 11.81 49.15 -16.45
C MET A 439 13.13 49.66 -15.84
N GLY A 440 13.70 48.96 -14.85
CA GLY A 440 14.94 49.36 -14.19
C GLY A 440 16.19 48.90 -14.95
N VAL A 441 17.05 49.83 -15.37
CA VAL A 441 18.35 49.55 -15.99
C VAL A 441 19.34 49.05 -14.93
N GLN A 442 20.02 47.95 -15.23
CA GLN A 442 21.06 47.38 -14.36
C GLN A 442 22.31 48.27 -14.39
N THR A 443 22.70 48.83 -13.25
CA THR A 443 24.06 49.38 -13.05
C THR A 443 24.94 48.28 -12.45
N GLU A 444 26.23 48.27 -12.80
CA GLU A 444 27.20 47.17 -12.50
C GLU A 444 27.45 46.87 -11.01
N LYS A 445 26.64 47.40 -10.08
CA LYS A 445 26.77 47.18 -8.64
C LYS A 445 25.50 46.63 -7.96
N GLY A 446 24.65 45.88 -8.66
CA GLY A 446 23.58 45.10 -8.01
C GLY A 446 22.50 44.60 -8.93
#